data_AF-A0A1V6QD66-F1
#
_entry.id   AF-A0A1V6QD66-F1
#
_cell.length_a   1.000
_cell.length_b   1.000
_cell.length_c   1.000
_cell.angle_alpha   90.00
_cell.angle_beta   90.00
_cell.angle_gamma   90.00
#
_symmetry.space_group_name_H-M   'P 1'
#
loop_
_entity.id
_entity.type
_entity.pdbx_description
1 polymer ?
#
loop_
_entity_poly.entity_id
_entity_poly.type
_entity_poly.pdbx_seq_one_letter_code
_entity_poly.pdbx_strand_id
1 'polypeptide(L)'
;MESTAQTSADADENMRLAVERFRTKMEASNRQFLQDRIDEIEAKNLSTEEEKLEKMDVYWSSLGIKSNDPWMATAPPEIVRQAREEENVTRLADYSSLYHHQMDGVRPPKLRTDEWRQMYLDTVQKVCNGVAFRDEADNDFEVLPCHELAIFLKYASEIVDPDFRYAGMAHFQPPGALSKETSDISKDREDLTADLRRYYLWDESFVEAYKHDDLEVRVGFKTGNGVKYKLGRHDIWYSMYLYCRRDEEDSDQSHKYWAWRVVVSHATICDNPMTVYGQKPRFDSIVEFLDWYSSWLEHLDMDKIREDVHLNCSDEWDPAPLDWADT
;
A
#
# COMPACT_ATOMS: atom_id res chain seq x y z
N MET A 1 27.88 24.58 5.53
CA MET A 1 27.95 23.10 5.55
C MET A 1 27.26 22.50 6.78
N GLU A 2 27.25 23.14 7.95
CA GLU A 2 26.46 22.66 9.12
C GLU A 2 24.93 22.65 8.88
N SER A 3 24.37 23.66 8.20
CA SER A 3 22.92 23.77 7.98
C SER A 3 22.31 22.62 7.17
N THR A 4 23.02 22.10 6.16
CA THR A 4 22.50 21.04 5.25
C THR A 4 22.60 19.66 5.89
N ALA A 5 23.63 19.44 6.71
CA ALA A 5 23.80 18.21 7.47
C ALA A 5 22.75 18.10 8.60
N GLN A 6 22.45 19.22 9.26
CA GLN A 6 21.40 19.31 10.28
C GLN A 6 20.02 18.96 9.69
N THR A 7 19.63 19.60 8.56
CA THR A 7 18.35 19.32 7.89
C THR A 7 18.24 17.88 7.38
N SER A 8 19.34 17.25 6.99
CA SER A 8 19.34 15.84 6.58
C SER A 8 19.18 14.89 7.76
N ALA A 9 19.77 15.19 8.92
CA ALA A 9 19.60 14.39 10.12
C ALA A 9 18.18 14.52 10.69
N ASP A 10 17.60 15.72 10.64
CA ASP A 10 16.24 15.97 11.08
C ASP A 10 15.21 15.23 10.21
N ALA A 11 15.41 15.18 8.89
CA ALA A 11 14.54 14.44 7.98
C ALA A 11 14.64 12.91 8.17
N ASP A 12 15.85 12.39 8.41
CA ASP A 12 16.10 10.98 8.70
C ASP A 12 15.39 10.53 9.98
N GLU A 13 15.58 11.29 11.06
CA GLU A 13 14.94 11.05 12.35
C GLU A 13 13.42 11.19 12.26
N ASN A 14 12.90 12.19 11.54
CA ASN A 14 11.47 12.35 11.34
C ASN A 14 10.84 11.14 10.62
N MET A 15 11.48 10.63 9.57
CA MET A 15 11.02 9.43 8.87
C MET A 15 11.08 8.19 9.77
N ARG A 16 12.16 8.02 10.55
CA ARG A 16 12.27 6.93 11.53
C ARG A 16 11.09 6.93 12.49
N LEU A 17 10.83 8.09 13.11
CA LEU A 17 9.72 8.28 14.04
C LEU A 17 8.36 8.08 13.37
N ALA A 18 8.19 8.52 12.12
CA ALA A 18 6.96 8.32 11.35
C ALA A 18 6.68 6.83 11.11
N VAL A 19 7.68 6.05 10.72
CA VAL A 19 7.54 4.59 10.54
C VAL A 19 7.25 3.90 11.88
N GLU A 20 7.88 4.31 12.98
CA GLU A 20 7.60 3.76 14.32
C GLU A 20 6.18 4.08 14.81
N ARG A 21 5.72 5.32 14.60
CA ARG A 21 4.34 5.73 14.89
C ARG A 21 3.36 4.93 14.04
N PHE A 22 3.63 4.80 12.74
CA PHE A 22 2.83 4.00 11.81
C PHE A 22 2.68 2.57 12.32
N ARG A 23 3.79 1.89 12.63
CA ARG A 23 3.78 0.48 13.10
C ARG A 23 2.90 0.33 14.34
N THR A 24 3.10 1.21 15.32
CA THR A 24 2.34 1.19 16.58
C THR A 24 0.85 1.46 16.35
N LYS A 25 0.52 2.49 15.56
CA LYS A 25 -0.87 2.89 15.32
C LYS A 25 -1.60 1.88 14.44
N MET A 26 -0.96 1.36 13.40
CA MET A 26 -1.51 0.33 12.52
C MET A 26 -1.80 -0.96 13.29
N GLU A 27 -0.84 -1.46 14.09
CA GLU A 27 -1.06 -2.64 14.92
C GLU A 27 -2.20 -2.42 15.94
N ALA A 28 -2.23 -1.28 16.62
CA ALA A 28 -3.30 -0.95 17.56
C ALA A 28 -4.67 -0.91 16.87
N SER A 29 -4.79 -0.24 15.73
CA SER A 29 -6.01 -0.17 14.94
C SER A 29 -6.48 -1.55 14.47
N ASN A 30 -5.57 -2.37 13.95
CA ASN A 30 -5.88 -3.73 13.51
C ASN A 30 -6.37 -4.61 14.67
N ARG A 31 -5.66 -4.59 15.81
CA ARG A 31 -6.06 -5.35 16.99
C ARG A 31 -7.39 -4.88 17.58
N GLN A 32 -7.61 -3.57 17.64
CA GLN A 32 -8.87 -3.02 18.11
C GLN A 32 -10.03 -3.46 17.22
N PHE A 33 -9.89 -3.35 15.89
CA PHE A 33 -10.92 -3.77 14.96
C PHE A 33 -11.29 -5.25 15.12
N LEU A 34 -10.29 -6.13 15.26
CA LEU A 34 -10.50 -7.56 15.47
C LEU A 34 -11.17 -7.85 16.80
N GLN A 35 -10.79 -7.14 17.87
CA GLN A 35 -11.46 -7.25 19.16
C GLN A 35 -12.93 -6.81 19.07
N ASP A 36 -13.21 -5.72 18.35
CA ASP A 36 -14.58 -5.27 18.11
C ASP A 36 -15.39 -6.32 17.34
N ARG A 37 -14.76 -7.04 16.38
CA ARG A 37 -15.42 -8.15 15.67
C ARG A 37 -15.73 -9.31 16.60
N ILE A 38 -14.78 -9.69 17.46
CA ILE A 38 -14.95 -10.74 18.46
C ILE A 38 -16.12 -10.40 19.39
N ASP A 39 -16.15 -9.18 19.92
CA ASP A 39 -17.21 -8.73 20.83
C ASP A 39 -18.59 -8.71 20.14
N GLU A 40 -18.65 -8.27 18.87
CA GLU A 40 -19.88 -8.32 18.06
C GLU A 40 -20.39 -9.74 17.83
N ILE A 41 -19.49 -10.70 17.59
CA ILE A 41 -19.85 -12.11 17.38
C ILE A 41 -20.31 -12.75 18.69
N GLU A 42 -19.61 -12.49 19.80
CA GLU A 42 -20.04 -12.96 21.13
C GLU A 42 -21.44 -12.44 21.50
N ALA A 43 -21.73 -11.17 21.19
CA ALA A 43 -23.04 -10.57 21.45
C ALA A 43 -24.19 -11.23 20.67
N LYS A 44 -23.91 -11.99 19.61
CA LYS A 44 -24.94 -12.74 18.86
C LYS A 44 -25.44 -13.99 19.60
N ASN A 45 -24.78 -14.40 20.70
CA ASN A 45 -25.12 -15.59 21.49
C ASN A 45 -25.27 -16.85 20.62
N LEU A 46 -24.33 -17.05 19.69
CA LEU A 46 -24.26 -18.26 18.85
C LEU A 46 -24.07 -19.50 19.72
N SER A 47 -24.57 -20.65 19.25
CA SER A 47 -24.72 -21.85 20.07
C SER A 47 -23.43 -22.65 20.18
N THR A 48 -22.55 -22.56 19.18
CA THR A 48 -21.27 -23.29 19.16
C THR A 48 -20.09 -22.38 18.83
N GLU A 49 -18.87 -22.83 19.16
CA GLU A 49 -17.66 -22.09 18.78
C GLU A 49 -17.44 -22.15 17.27
N GLU A 50 -17.79 -23.26 16.61
CA GLU A 50 -17.69 -23.40 15.15
C GLU A 50 -18.48 -22.31 14.41
N GLU A 51 -19.71 -22.02 14.85
CA GLU A 51 -20.53 -20.93 14.28
C GLU A 51 -19.86 -19.56 14.48
N LYS A 52 -19.17 -19.35 15.61
CA LYS A 52 -18.45 -18.10 15.89
C LYS A 52 -17.20 -17.97 15.02
N LEU A 53 -16.43 -19.05 14.88
CA LEU A 53 -15.24 -19.10 14.03
C LEU A 53 -15.62 -18.77 12.59
N GLU A 54 -16.66 -19.42 12.03
CA GLU A 54 -17.15 -19.15 10.67
C GLU A 54 -17.50 -17.66 10.43
N LYS A 55 -18.04 -16.97 11.43
CA LYS A 55 -18.28 -15.51 11.33
C LYS A 55 -17.00 -14.68 11.39
N MET A 56 -15.98 -15.14 12.11
CA MET A 56 -14.68 -14.47 12.20
C MET A 56 -13.85 -14.67 10.93
N ASP A 57 -14.00 -15.80 10.24
CA ASP A 57 -13.27 -16.14 9.01
C ASP A 57 -13.37 -15.07 7.92
N VAL A 58 -14.49 -14.34 7.87
CA VAL A 58 -14.68 -13.26 6.89
C VAL A 58 -13.69 -12.11 7.09
N TYR A 59 -13.34 -11.81 8.33
CA TYR A 59 -12.40 -10.74 8.69
C TYR A 59 -10.97 -11.24 8.77
N TRP A 60 -10.76 -12.55 8.87
CA TRP A 60 -9.46 -13.21 8.94
C TRP A 60 -9.40 -14.35 7.92
N SER A 61 -9.37 -14.01 6.63
CA SER A 61 -9.58 -14.95 5.52
C SER A 61 -8.47 -16.00 5.30
N SER A 62 -7.46 -16.07 6.17
CA SER A 62 -6.35 -17.05 6.08
C SER A 62 -6.65 -18.39 6.75
N LEU A 63 -7.82 -18.53 7.40
CA LEU A 63 -8.17 -19.75 8.12
C LEU A 63 -8.42 -20.89 7.15
N GLY A 64 -7.49 -21.84 7.14
CA GLY A 64 -7.55 -23.02 6.27
C GLY A 64 -6.30 -23.23 5.41
N ILE A 65 -5.33 -22.31 5.38
CA ILE A 65 -4.01 -22.62 4.82
C ILE A 65 -3.32 -23.59 5.77
N LYS A 66 -3.35 -24.87 5.41
CA LYS A 66 -2.75 -25.91 6.23
C LYS A 66 -1.22 -25.75 6.23
N SER A 67 -0.58 -25.91 7.38
CA SER A 67 0.88 -25.91 7.53
C SER A 67 1.56 -27.00 6.69
N ASN A 68 0.78 -27.99 6.24
CA ASN A 68 1.21 -29.10 5.40
C ASN A 68 1.11 -28.82 3.89
N ASP A 69 0.73 -27.60 3.48
CA ASP A 69 0.79 -27.23 2.06
C ASP A 69 2.24 -27.34 1.54
N PRO A 70 2.50 -27.99 0.39
CA PRO A 70 3.82 -28.05 -0.22
C PRO A 70 4.57 -26.71 -0.29
N TRP A 71 3.90 -25.57 -0.46
CA TRP A 71 4.58 -24.26 -0.52
C TRP A 71 5.12 -23.81 0.85
N MET A 72 4.60 -24.32 1.97
CA MET A 72 5.09 -23.99 3.32
C MET A 72 6.54 -24.42 3.56
N ALA A 73 7.03 -25.41 2.81
CA ALA A 73 8.42 -25.86 2.90
C ALA A 73 9.44 -24.78 2.49
N THR A 74 9.04 -23.80 1.68
CA THR A 74 9.89 -22.71 1.19
C THR A 74 9.41 -21.34 1.65
N ALA A 75 8.35 -21.27 2.47
CA ALA A 75 7.80 -20.04 2.98
C ALA A 75 8.71 -19.37 4.03
N PRO A 76 8.65 -18.02 4.15
CA PRO A 76 9.29 -17.31 5.25
C PRO A 76 8.86 -17.84 6.64
N PRO A 77 9.76 -17.86 7.65
CA PRO A 77 9.44 -18.38 8.98
C PRO A 77 8.23 -17.72 9.65
N GLU A 78 8.00 -16.44 9.38
CA GLU A 78 6.89 -15.66 9.93
C GLU A 78 5.55 -16.17 9.39
N ILE A 79 5.50 -16.52 8.11
CA ILE A 79 4.30 -17.08 7.46
C ILE A 79 4.02 -18.48 8.00
N VAL A 80 5.07 -19.31 8.14
CA VAL A 80 4.95 -20.66 8.73
C VAL A 80 4.46 -20.58 10.17
N ARG A 81 4.94 -19.60 10.95
CA ARG A 81 4.47 -19.36 12.32
C ARG A 81 3.00 -18.99 12.34
N GLN A 82 2.58 -18.02 11.53
CA GLN A 82 1.19 -17.59 11.45
C GLN A 82 0.25 -18.76 11.13
N ALA A 83 0.54 -19.53 10.08
CA ALA A 83 -0.28 -20.67 9.68
C ALA A 83 -0.43 -21.73 10.79
N ARG A 84 0.66 -22.00 11.53
CA ARG A 84 0.61 -22.92 12.68
C ARG A 84 -0.21 -22.39 13.83
N GLU A 85 -0.13 -21.08 14.12
CA GLU A 85 -0.95 -20.50 15.18
C GLU A 85 -2.43 -20.50 14.78
N GLU A 86 -2.74 -20.17 13.52
CA GLU A 86 -4.10 -20.22 12.95
C GLU A 86 -4.72 -21.62 13.00
N GLU A 87 -3.96 -22.67 12.69
CA GLU A 87 -4.44 -24.07 12.78
C GLU A 87 -4.81 -24.52 14.19
N ASN A 88 -4.26 -23.86 15.22
CA ASN A 88 -4.52 -24.19 16.62
C ASN A 88 -5.68 -23.40 17.23
N VAL A 89 -6.31 -22.50 16.46
CA VAL A 89 -7.49 -21.76 16.90
C VAL A 89 -8.66 -22.72 17.07
N THR A 90 -9.21 -22.77 18.28
CA THR A 90 -10.39 -23.61 18.60
C THR A 90 -11.54 -22.81 19.17
N ARG A 91 -11.27 -21.57 19.58
CA ARG A 91 -12.25 -20.68 20.20
C ARG A 91 -12.11 -19.28 19.65
N LEU A 92 -13.21 -18.54 19.61
CA LEU A 92 -13.21 -17.15 19.12
C LEU A 92 -12.26 -16.24 19.93
N ALA A 93 -12.11 -16.50 21.22
CA ALA A 93 -11.21 -15.72 22.08
C ALA A 93 -9.72 -15.82 21.67
N ASP A 94 -9.33 -16.88 20.97
CA ASP A 94 -7.93 -17.14 20.59
C ASP A 94 -7.41 -16.08 19.59
N TYR A 95 -8.30 -15.51 18.75
CA TYR A 95 -7.96 -14.49 17.74
C TYR A 95 -7.33 -13.22 18.31
N SER A 96 -7.75 -12.82 19.51
CA SER A 96 -7.29 -11.57 20.14
C SER A 96 -5.76 -11.52 20.28
N SER A 97 -5.12 -12.69 20.45
CA SER A 97 -3.69 -12.84 20.66
C SER A 97 -2.93 -13.41 19.46
N LEU A 98 -3.64 -13.72 18.38
CA LEU A 98 -3.09 -14.44 17.25
C LEU A 98 -2.00 -13.62 16.53
N TYR A 99 -0.91 -14.29 16.17
CA TYR A 99 0.16 -13.64 15.41
C TYR A 99 -0.24 -13.43 13.94
N HIS A 100 -0.09 -12.19 13.46
CA HIS A 100 -0.14 -11.86 12.04
C HIS A 100 1.19 -11.23 11.62
N HIS A 101 1.84 -11.77 10.60
CA HIS A 101 3.17 -11.33 10.20
C HIS A 101 3.22 -9.91 9.60
N GLN A 102 2.05 -9.34 9.28
CA GLN A 102 1.88 -7.97 8.78
C GLN A 102 1.00 -7.12 9.71
N MET A 103 0.81 -7.51 10.99
CA MET A 103 -0.09 -6.79 11.91
C MET A 103 0.22 -5.28 12.00
N ASP A 104 1.50 -4.91 11.94
CA ASP A 104 1.97 -3.52 11.99
C ASP A 104 2.04 -2.82 10.61
N GLY A 105 1.67 -3.53 9.55
CA GLY A 105 1.61 -3.01 8.18
C GLY A 105 2.95 -2.61 7.55
N VAL A 106 4.11 -3.01 8.10
CA VAL A 106 5.42 -2.61 7.56
C VAL A 106 6.28 -3.81 7.21
N ARG A 107 6.76 -3.87 5.97
CA ARG A 107 7.81 -4.82 5.58
C ARG A 107 9.20 -4.26 5.89
N PRO A 108 10.09 -5.07 6.51
CA PRO A 108 11.46 -4.65 6.82
C PRO A 108 12.24 -4.19 5.58
N PRO A 109 13.19 -3.25 5.74
CA PRO A 109 13.97 -2.72 4.63
C PRO A 109 14.84 -3.81 3.98
N LYS A 110 14.91 -3.79 2.64
CA LYS A 110 15.75 -4.70 1.84
C LYS A 110 17.03 -4.05 1.33
N LEU A 111 17.01 -2.74 1.10
CA LEU A 111 18.19 -1.95 0.72
C LEU A 111 18.92 -1.49 2.00
N ARG A 112 19.87 -2.30 2.46
CA ARG A 112 20.58 -2.16 3.73
C ARG A 112 21.75 -1.19 3.66
N THR A 113 22.48 -1.11 2.54
CA THR A 113 23.65 -0.22 2.44
C THR A 113 23.32 1.14 1.81
N ASP A 114 24.12 2.16 2.15
CA ASP A 114 24.01 3.48 1.51
C ASP A 114 24.36 3.43 0.02
N GLU A 115 25.27 2.54 -0.38
CA GLU A 115 25.64 2.33 -1.78
C GLU A 115 24.44 1.84 -2.60
N TRP A 116 23.67 0.88 -2.08
CA TRP A 116 22.46 0.36 -2.71
C TRP A 116 21.36 1.42 -2.80
N ARG A 117 21.16 2.20 -1.74
CA ARG A 117 20.18 3.30 -1.74
C ARG A 117 20.57 4.41 -2.72
N GLN A 118 21.86 4.74 -2.84
CA GLN A 118 22.33 5.72 -3.82
C GLN A 118 22.15 5.20 -5.25
N MET A 119 22.52 3.95 -5.52
CA MET A 119 22.28 3.33 -6.83
C MET A 119 20.80 3.36 -7.20
N TYR A 120 19.93 3.03 -6.26
CA TYR A 120 18.48 3.09 -6.43
C TYR A 120 18.02 4.50 -6.83
N LEU A 121 18.41 5.52 -6.05
CA LEU A 121 18.09 6.92 -6.31
C LEU A 121 18.56 7.38 -7.69
N ASP A 122 19.82 7.13 -8.02
CA ASP A 122 20.41 7.51 -9.31
C ASP A 122 19.65 6.86 -10.48
N THR A 123 19.26 5.60 -10.30
CA THR A 123 18.55 4.83 -11.33
C THR A 123 17.12 5.35 -11.52
N VAL A 124 16.38 5.54 -10.42
CA VAL A 124 15.02 6.10 -10.46
C VAL A 124 15.05 7.49 -11.07
N GLN A 125 15.94 8.37 -10.62
CA GLN A 125 16.05 9.73 -11.15
C GLN A 125 16.38 9.72 -12.65
N LYS A 126 17.34 8.89 -13.08
CA LYS A 126 17.73 8.77 -14.50
C LYS A 126 16.57 8.28 -15.36
N VAL A 127 15.87 7.24 -14.91
CA VAL A 127 14.73 6.67 -15.64
C VAL A 127 13.60 7.68 -15.72
N CYS A 128 13.23 8.30 -14.60
CA CYS A 128 12.20 9.34 -14.55
C CYS A 128 12.51 10.52 -15.45
N ASN A 129 13.75 11.04 -15.45
CA ASN A 129 14.14 12.13 -16.35
C ASN A 129 14.07 11.74 -17.83
N GLY A 130 14.31 10.46 -18.16
CA GLY A 130 14.23 9.95 -19.51
C GLY A 130 12.81 9.73 -20.03
N VAL A 131 11.79 9.70 -19.16
CA VAL A 131 10.39 9.46 -19.54
C VAL A 131 9.43 10.56 -19.09
N ALA A 132 9.92 11.56 -18.35
CA ALA A 132 9.09 12.65 -17.87
C ALA A 132 8.47 13.40 -19.04
N PHE A 133 7.19 13.71 -18.91
CA PHE A 133 6.45 14.50 -19.88
C PHE A 133 7.03 15.93 -19.94
N ARG A 134 7.40 16.40 -21.13
CA ARG A 134 7.98 17.74 -21.36
C ARG A 134 7.20 18.45 -22.45
N ASP A 135 6.88 19.72 -22.21
CA ASP A 135 6.34 20.59 -23.25
C ASP A 135 7.51 21.16 -24.09
N GLU A 136 7.24 21.66 -25.30
CA GLU A 136 8.29 22.22 -26.20
C GLU A 136 9.07 23.40 -25.59
N ALA A 137 8.52 24.03 -24.54
CA ALA A 137 9.15 25.11 -23.78
C ALA A 137 10.03 24.63 -22.61
N ASP A 138 10.00 23.34 -22.25
CA ASP A 138 10.61 22.76 -21.04
C ASP A 138 11.99 22.13 -21.30
N ASN A 139 12.83 22.79 -22.09
CA ASN A 139 14.15 22.24 -22.45
C ASN A 139 15.07 22.05 -21.23
N ASP A 140 14.87 22.83 -20.16
CA ASP A 140 15.68 22.79 -18.93
C ASP A 140 14.98 22.07 -17.76
N PHE A 141 13.83 21.41 -17.98
CA PHE A 141 13.13 20.72 -16.91
C PHE A 141 13.88 19.45 -16.46
N GLU A 142 14.05 19.32 -15.14
CA GLU A 142 14.64 18.16 -14.49
C GLU A 142 13.73 17.66 -13.36
N VAL A 143 13.52 16.34 -13.32
CA VAL A 143 12.87 15.67 -12.20
C VAL A 143 13.88 15.57 -11.06
N LEU A 144 13.55 16.21 -9.93
CA LEU A 144 14.37 16.19 -8.74
C LEU A 144 14.46 14.79 -8.12
N PRO A 145 15.55 14.45 -7.42
CA PRO A 145 15.68 13.18 -6.73
C PRO A 145 14.57 12.99 -5.67
N CYS A 146 14.08 11.76 -5.52
CA CYS A 146 13.11 11.39 -4.51
C CYS A 146 13.78 11.12 -3.14
N HIS A 147 14.40 12.14 -2.55
CA HIS A 147 15.17 11.99 -1.30
C HIS A 147 14.36 11.37 -0.16
N GLU A 148 13.10 11.76 0.02
CA GLU A 148 12.24 11.20 1.07
C GLU A 148 12.03 9.68 0.90
N LEU A 149 11.84 9.22 -0.34
CA LEU A 149 11.70 7.79 -0.63
C LEU A 149 12.98 7.01 -0.27
N ALA A 150 14.16 7.58 -0.51
CA ALA A 150 15.41 6.92 -0.11
C ALA A 150 15.58 6.84 1.41
N ILE A 151 15.11 7.85 2.15
CA ILE A 151 15.10 7.80 3.61
C ILE A 151 14.08 6.75 4.08
N PHE A 152 12.89 6.70 3.50
CA PHE A 152 11.88 5.67 3.80
C PHE A 152 12.44 4.26 3.63
N LEU A 153 13.19 4.01 2.54
CA LEU A 153 13.80 2.71 2.24
C LEU A 153 14.86 2.25 3.26
N LYS A 154 15.33 3.13 4.17
CA LYS A 154 16.16 2.74 5.32
C LYS A 154 15.37 2.00 6.39
N TYR A 155 14.07 2.27 6.51
CA TYR A 155 13.23 1.81 7.61
C TYR A 155 12.14 0.83 7.17
N ALA A 156 11.72 0.88 5.91
CA ALA A 156 10.69 -0.01 5.35
C ALA A 156 10.91 -0.27 3.86
N SER A 157 10.56 -1.46 3.38
CA SER A 157 10.51 -1.74 1.94
C SER A 157 9.10 -1.56 1.36
N GLU A 158 8.08 -1.63 2.20
CA GLU A 158 6.68 -1.60 1.78
C GLU A 158 5.79 -1.29 2.98
N ILE A 159 4.71 -0.56 2.73
CA ILE A 159 3.55 -0.43 3.62
C ILE A 159 2.45 -1.34 3.11
N VAL A 160 2.00 -2.27 3.94
CA VAL A 160 0.97 -3.25 3.60
C VAL A 160 -0.31 -2.98 4.40
N ASP A 161 -1.45 -3.20 3.76
CA ASP A 161 -2.71 -3.39 4.47
C ASP A 161 -3.00 -4.89 4.60
N PRO A 162 -3.05 -5.44 5.83
CA PRO A 162 -3.58 -6.78 6.08
C PRO A 162 -5.04 -6.93 5.64
N ASP A 163 -5.75 -5.81 5.50
CA ASP A 163 -7.11 -5.70 4.99
C ASP A 163 -8.15 -6.53 5.75
N PHE A 164 -8.02 -6.62 7.08
CA PHE A 164 -9.03 -7.24 7.96
C PHE A 164 -10.43 -6.64 7.78
N ARG A 165 -10.50 -5.40 7.29
CA ARG A 165 -11.73 -4.65 7.03
C ARG A 165 -12.32 -4.87 5.63
N TYR A 166 -11.67 -5.66 4.78
CA TYR A 166 -12.13 -5.93 3.41
C TYR A 166 -12.40 -4.65 2.60
N ALA A 167 -11.58 -3.63 2.82
CA ALA A 167 -11.66 -2.34 2.14
C ALA A 167 -10.89 -2.34 0.82
N GLY A 168 -9.96 -3.29 0.61
CA GLY A 168 -9.16 -3.39 -0.59
C GLY A 168 -8.28 -2.15 -0.78
N MET A 169 -7.68 -1.61 0.28
CA MET A 169 -6.80 -0.45 0.17
C MET A 169 -5.46 -0.84 -0.46
N ALA A 170 -4.93 0.03 -1.30
CA ALA A 170 -3.67 -0.20 -1.98
C ALA A 170 -2.47 -0.05 -1.04
N HIS A 171 -1.65 -1.09 -0.94
CA HIS A 171 -0.33 -1.05 -0.32
C HIS A 171 0.57 0.01 -0.97
N PHE A 172 1.66 0.42 -0.31
CA PHE A 172 2.70 1.28 -0.87
C PHE A 172 4.03 0.53 -0.93
N GLN A 173 4.33 -0.04 -2.09
CA GLN A 173 5.57 -0.73 -2.44
C GLN A 173 6.31 0.08 -3.52
N PRO A 174 7.36 0.83 -3.16
CA PRO A 174 8.20 1.48 -4.14
C PRO A 174 8.77 0.48 -5.16
N PRO A 175 8.93 0.86 -6.43
CA PRO A 175 9.57 0.02 -7.43
C PRO A 175 10.94 -0.44 -6.95
N GLY A 176 11.34 -1.66 -7.26
CA GLY A 176 12.65 -2.20 -6.85
C GLY A 176 12.79 -2.51 -5.35
N ALA A 177 11.80 -2.20 -4.51
CA ALA A 177 11.88 -2.48 -3.08
C ALA A 177 11.91 -3.98 -2.74
N LEU A 178 11.58 -4.85 -3.70
CA LEU A 178 11.66 -6.30 -3.56
C LEU A 178 13.02 -6.89 -3.96
N SER A 179 13.86 -6.11 -4.66
CA SER A 179 15.19 -6.55 -5.08
C SER A 179 16.05 -6.85 -3.86
N LYS A 180 16.66 -8.03 -3.84
CA LYS A 180 17.63 -8.40 -2.81
C LYS A 180 18.98 -7.87 -3.26
N GLU A 181 19.70 -7.19 -2.38
CA GLU A 181 21.09 -6.79 -2.64
C GLU A 181 21.91 -8.01 -3.07
N THR A 182 22.44 -7.98 -4.29
CA THR A 182 23.37 -9.01 -4.76
C THR A 182 24.81 -8.52 -4.64
N SER A 183 25.79 -9.33 -5.06
CA SER A 183 27.17 -8.87 -5.18
C SER A 183 27.41 -8.02 -6.43
N ASP A 184 26.46 -7.96 -7.37
CA ASP A 184 26.61 -7.30 -8.68
C ASP A 184 25.65 -6.11 -8.81
N ILE A 185 26.11 -4.98 -8.27
CA ILE A 185 25.38 -3.71 -8.32
C ILE A 185 25.13 -3.18 -9.73
N SER A 186 25.95 -3.58 -10.70
CA SER A 186 25.77 -3.17 -12.10
C SER A 186 24.60 -3.91 -12.73
N LYS A 187 24.53 -5.23 -12.50
CA LYS A 187 23.41 -6.04 -12.96
C LYS A 187 22.10 -5.60 -12.31
N ASP A 188 22.08 -5.39 -10.99
CA ASP A 188 20.84 -4.98 -10.31
C ASP A 188 20.37 -3.59 -10.76
N ARG A 189 21.29 -2.69 -11.18
CA ARG A 189 20.93 -1.42 -11.82
C ARG A 189 20.23 -1.62 -13.17
N GLU A 190 20.71 -2.56 -13.97
CA GLU A 190 20.10 -2.89 -15.26
C GLU A 190 18.71 -3.53 -15.06
N ASP A 191 18.60 -4.47 -14.13
CA ASP A 191 17.33 -5.14 -13.78
C ASP A 191 16.32 -4.11 -13.25
N LEU A 192 16.72 -3.22 -12.33
CA LEU A 192 15.87 -2.13 -11.84
C LEU A 192 15.43 -1.18 -12.96
N THR A 193 16.33 -0.85 -13.90
CA THR A 193 16.00 -0.01 -15.05
C THR A 193 14.93 -0.66 -15.93
N ALA A 194 15.06 -1.97 -16.18
CA ALA A 194 14.11 -2.72 -16.97
C ALA A 194 12.73 -2.82 -16.28
N ASP A 195 12.72 -3.11 -14.99
CA ASP A 195 11.50 -3.22 -14.19
C ASP A 195 10.74 -1.89 -14.11
N LEU A 196 11.45 -0.79 -13.83
CA LEU A 196 10.86 0.54 -13.79
C LEU A 196 10.12 0.85 -15.09
N ARG A 197 10.77 0.62 -16.25
CA ARG A 197 10.20 0.88 -17.58
C ARG A 197 9.03 -0.03 -17.95
N ARG A 198 9.01 -1.26 -17.42
CA ARG A 198 8.05 -2.28 -17.85
C ARG A 198 6.80 -2.34 -16.98
N TYR A 199 6.94 -2.16 -15.67
CA TYR A 199 5.90 -2.54 -14.71
C TYR A 199 5.40 -1.41 -13.83
N TYR A 200 6.22 -0.38 -13.62
CA TYR A 200 5.96 0.61 -12.59
C TYR A 200 5.69 1.99 -13.14
N LEU A 201 6.35 2.37 -14.23
CA LEU A 201 6.09 3.64 -14.90
C LEU A 201 4.71 3.63 -15.56
N TRP A 202 3.98 4.72 -15.34
CA TRP A 202 2.74 4.99 -16.05
C TRP A 202 3.04 5.52 -17.46
N ASP A 203 2.16 5.17 -18.41
CA ASP A 203 2.27 5.65 -19.78
C ASP A 203 1.77 7.10 -19.93
N GLU A 204 2.00 7.66 -21.11
CA GLU A 204 1.60 9.03 -21.45
C GLU A 204 0.09 9.27 -21.27
N SER A 205 -0.76 8.28 -21.57
CA SER A 205 -2.21 8.42 -21.47
C SER A 205 -2.66 8.57 -20.02
N PHE A 206 -2.01 7.86 -19.10
CA PHE A 206 -2.24 8.02 -17.67
C PHE A 206 -1.79 9.39 -17.17
N VAL A 207 -0.60 9.84 -17.56
CA VAL A 207 -0.08 11.16 -17.14
C VAL A 207 -0.98 12.29 -17.66
N GLU A 208 -1.46 12.19 -18.90
CA GLU A 208 -2.39 13.14 -19.50
C GLU A 208 -3.72 13.21 -18.74
N ALA A 209 -4.28 12.08 -18.32
CA ALA A 209 -5.49 12.05 -17.52
C ALA A 209 -5.37 12.85 -16.21
N TYR A 210 -4.24 12.72 -15.50
CA TYR A 210 -4.05 13.46 -14.24
C TYR A 210 -3.79 14.95 -14.47
N LYS A 211 -3.16 15.36 -15.59
CA LYS A 211 -3.02 16.78 -15.95
C LYS A 211 -4.36 17.51 -16.04
N HIS A 212 -5.43 16.81 -16.39
CA HIS A 212 -6.79 17.36 -16.41
C HIS A 212 -7.46 17.38 -15.02
N ASP A 213 -7.07 16.46 -14.15
CA ASP A 213 -7.77 16.13 -12.90
C ASP A 213 -7.13 16.83 -11.69
N ASP A 214 -6.99 18.16 -11.79
CA ASP A 214 -6.42 19.12 -10.82
C ASP A 214 -4.94 18.90 -10.39
N LEU A 215 -4.24 17.91 -10.97
CA LEU A 215 -2.83 17.60 -10.69
C LEU A 215 -1.97 17.66 -11.97
N GLU A 216 -1.15 18.70 -12.13
CA GLU A 216 -0.16 18.69 -13.21
C GLU A 216 0.93 17.65 -12.89
N VAL A 217 0.90 16.46 -13.52
CA VAL A 217 1.87 15.37 -13.32
C VAL A 217 2.87 15.32 -14.47
N ARG A 218 4.15 15.07 -14.16
CA ARG A 218 5.23 14.94 -15.17
C ARG A 218 5.74 13.52 -15.29
N VAL A 219 5.79 12.80 -14.18
CA VAL A 219 6.18 11.39 -14.13
C VAL A 219 5.68 10.80 -12.82
N GLY A 220 5.55 9.49 -12.77
CA GLY A 220 5.30 8.78 -11.52
C GLY A 220 5.29 7.29 -11.72
N PHE A 221 5.14 6.57 -10.62
CA PHE A 221 5.05 5.13 -10.64
C PHE A 221 3.92 4.64 -9.76
N LYS A 222 3.34 3.51 -10.18
CA LYS A 222 2.42 2.73 -9.37
C LYS A 222 3.19 2.10 -8.22
N THR A 223 2.73 2.33 -7.00
CA THR A 223 3.29 1.72 -5.79
C THR A 223 2.43 0.59 -5.24
N GLY A 224 1.20 0.44 -5.72
CA GLY A 224 0.40 -0.71 -5.34
C GLY A 224 -0.99 -0.72 -5.95
N ASN A 225 -1.65 -1.86 -5.77
CA ASN A 225 -3.05 -2.04 -6.08
C ASN A 225 -3.77 -2.65 -4.88
N GLY A 226 -4.94 -2.13 -4.60
CA GLY A 226 -5.90 -2.72 -3.68
C GLY A 226 -7.14 -3.10 -4.47
N VAL A 227 -7.75 -4.24 -4.15
CA VAL A 227 -8.96 -4.70 -4.81
C VAL A 227 -9.99 -5.00 -3.75
N LYS A 228 -11.11 -4.30 -3.83
CA LYS A 228 -12.30 -4.62 -3.08
C LYS A 228 -13.24 -5.41 -3.99
N TYR A 229 -13.44 -6.67 -3.65
CA TYR A 229 -14.38 -7.53 -4.34
C TYR A 229 -15.79 -7.23 -3.81
N LYS A 230 -16.75 -6.99 -4.71
CA LYS A 230 -18.18 -6.99 -4.40
C LYS A 230 -18.88 -7.92 -5.40
N LEU A 231 -20.02 -8.48 -5.01
CA LEU A 231 -20.82 -9.30 -5.93
C LEU A 231 -21.12 -8.51 -7.23
N GLY A 232 -20.52 -8.92 -8.35
CA GLY A 232 -20.72 -8.31 -9.66
C GLY A 232 -19.97 -6.99 -9.97
N ARG A 233 -19.17 -6.45 -9.04
CA ARG A 233 -18.30 -5.27 -9.29
C ARG A 233 -16.99 -5.35 -8.50
N HIS A 234 -15.89 -4.91 -9.11
CA HIS A 234 -14.60 -4.78 -8.43
C HIS A 234 -14.22 -3.31 -8.35
N ASP A 235 -14.03 -2.80 -7.13
CA ASP A 235 -13.42 -1.50 -6.92
C ASP A 235 -11.91 -1.72 -6.81
N ILE A 236 -11.14 -1.14 -7.73
CA ILE A 236 -9.69 -1.23 -7.73
C ILE A 236 -9.15 0.13 -7.31
N TRP A 237 -8.24 0.14 -6.34
CA TRP A 237 -7.52 1.32 -5.89
C TRP A 237 -6.06 1.21 -6.30
N TYR A 238 -5.45 2.34 -6.65
CA TYR A 238 -4.02 2.47 -6.87
C TYR A 238 -3.41 3.39 -5.83
N SER A 239 -2.26 3.00 -5.31
CA SER A 239 -1.33 3.94 -4.67
C SER A 239 -0.24 4.28 -5.68
N MET A 240 0.22 5.52 -5.65
CA MET A 240 1.17 6.05 -6.60
C MET A 240 2.12 7.02 -5.91
N TYR A 241 3.31 7.14 -6.47
CA TYR A 241 4.25 8.19 -6.12
C TYR A 241 4.55 9.02 -7.37
N LEU A 242 4.06 10.26 -7.36
CA LEU A 242 3.98 11.12 -8.53
C LEU A 242 4.84 12.37 -8.33
N TYR A 243 5.54 12.79 -9.37
CA TYR A 243 6.19 14.10 -9.42
C TYR A 243 5.24 15.09 -10.09
N CYS A 244 4.65 15.98 -9.30
CA CYS A 244 3.57 16.84 -9.72
C CYS A 244 3.65 18.25 -9.13
N ARG A 245 2.82 19.16 -9.67
CA ARG A 245 2.87 20.57 -9.31
C ARG A 245 2.28 20.84 -7.92
N ARG A 246 2.96 21.66 -7.10
CA ARG A 246 2.47 22.28 -5.87
C ARG A 246 1.66 23.54 -6.22
N ASP A 247 0.50 23.71 -5.60
CA ASP A 247 -0.32 24.90 -5.78
C ASP A 247 0.37 26.17 -5.24
N GLU A 248 0.13 27.31 -5.90
CA GLU A 248 0.98 28.52 -5.92
C GLU A 248 0.97 29.41 -4.64
N GLU A 249 0.40 28.97 -3.51
CA GLU A 249 0.39 29.79 -2.28
C GLU A 249 1.72 29.76 -1.49
N ASP A 250 2.77 29.13 -2.03
CA ASP A 250 4.06 29.00 -1.35
C ASP A 250 5.03 30.16 -1.66
N SER A 251 5.78 30.63 -0.67
CA SER A 251 6.47 31.94 -0.69
C SER A 251 7.96 31.92 -1.11
N ASP A 252 8.61 30.76 -1.27
CA ASP A 252 10.03 30.60 -1.69
C ASP A 252 10.30 30.21 -3.17
N GLN A 253 10.90 31.10 -3.98
CA GLN A 253 10.82 31.10 -5.46
C GLN A 253 11.76 30.13 -6.20
N SER A 254 12.71 29.49 -5.51
CA SER A 254 13.72 28.64 -6.14
C SER A 254 13.36 27.15 -6.22
N HIS A 255 12.31 26.70 -5.52
CA HIS A 255 11.82 25.30 -5.47
C HIS A 255 10.29 25.18 -5.71
N LYS A 256 9.66 26.23 -6.24
CA LYS A 256 8.30 26.62 -5.85
C LYS A 256 7.15 25.83 -6.47
N TYR A 257 7.39 24.89 -7.39
CA TYR A 257 6.29 24.30 -8.16
C TYR A 257 6.25 22.79 -8.24
N TRP A 258 7.30 22.01 -8.03
CA TRP A 258 7.24 20.57 -8.30
C TRP A 258 7.75 19.75 -7.13
N ALA A 259 7.02 18.70 -6.78
CA ALA A 259 7.40 17.80 -5.71
C ALA A 259 6.91 16.38 -5.95
N TRP A 260 7.57 15.44 -5.26
CA TRP A 260 7.07 14.09 -5.15
C TRP A 260 5.92 14.05 -4.14
N ARG A 261 4.84 13.35 -4.49
CA ARG A 261 3.64 13.19 -3.67
C ARG A 261 3.17 11.75 -3.68
N VAL A 262 2.59 11.30 -2.56
CA VAL A 262 1.85 10.03 -2.53
C VAL A 262 0.41 10.32 -2.89
N VAL A 263 -0.15 9.58 -3.84
CA VAL A 263 -1.56 9.71 -4.26
C VAL A 263 -2.21 8.34 -4.20
N VAL A 264 -3.41 8.26 -3.61
CA VAL A 264 -4.27 7.08 -3.70
C VAL A 264 -5.51 7.44 -4.53
N SER A 265 -5.89 6.59 -5.48
CA SER A 265 -7.03 6.87 -6.36
C SER A 265 -7.73 5.60 -6.81
N HIS A 266 -8.98 5.75 -7.27
CA HIS A 266 -9.74 4.65 -7.87
C HIS A 266 -9.28 4.43 -9.31
N ALA A 267 -9.20 3.17 -9.74
CA ALA A 267 -8.62 2.77 -11.02
C ALA A 267 -9.50 3.08 -12.23
N THR A 268 -10.82 3.22 -12.07
CA THR A 268 -11.75 3.33 -13.21
C THR A 268 -12.28 4.74 -13.46
N ILE A 269 -11.85 5.76 -12.73
CA ILE A 269 -12.39 7.10 -12.87
C ILE A 269 -11.27 8.15 -12.87
N CYS A 270 -10.94 8.67 -14.06
CA CYS A 270 -10.09 9.85 -14.25
C CYS A 270 -10.89 11.17 -14.22
N ASP A 271 -12.23 11.12 -14.18
CA ASP A 271 -13.10 12.31 -14.33
C ASP A 271 -13.74 12.78 -13.01
N ASN A 272 -13.56 12.03 -11.92
CA ASN A 272 -14.13 12.37 -10.61
C ASN A 272 -13.36 11.63 -9.51
N PRO A 273 -12.47 12.30 -8.75
CA PRO A 273 -11.68 11.63 -7.72
C PRO A 273 -12.62 11.12 -6.64
N MET A 274 -12.88 9.81 -6.63
CA MET A 274 -13.60 9.19 -5.53
C MET A 274 -12.84 9.47 -4.24
N THR A 275 -13.55 9.99 -3.24
CA THR A 275 -12.96 10.23 -1.92
C THR A 275 -12.79 8.90 -1.18
N VAL A 276 -11.59 8.66 -0.66
CA VAL A 276 -11.38 7.64 0.37
C VAL A 276 -11.61 8.33 1.71
N TYR A 277 -12.48 7.76 2.56
CA TYR A 277 -12.74 8.33 3.89
C TYR A 277 -13.19 9.81 3.85
N GLY A 278 -13.91 10.21 2.79
CA GLY A 278 -14.38 11.59 2.60
C GLY A 278 -13.30 12.59 2.18
N GLN A 279 -12.06 12.13 1.91
CA GLN A 279 -10.94 12.96 1.48
C GLN A 279 -10.40 12.49 0.12
N LYS A 280 -9.76 13.38 -0.64
CA LYS A 280 -8.92 13.00 -1.78
C LYS A 280 -7.52 12.70 -1.22
N PRO A 281 -7.10 11.43 -1.10
CA PRO A 281 -5.84 11.08 -0.44
C PRO A 281 -4.64 11.44 -1.31
N ARG A 282 -4.10 12.65 -1.06
CA ARG A 282 -2.95 13.25 -1.73
C ARG A 282 -2.09 13.86 -0.65
N PHE A 283 -0.82 13.47 -0.61
CA PHE A 283 0.08 13.81 0.48
C PHE A 283 1.34 14.45 -0.08
N ASP A 284 1.76 15.56 0.51
CA ASP A 284 2.98 16.27 0.10
C ASP A 284 4.25 15.56 0.57
N SER A 285 4.10 14.54 1.43
CA SER A 285 5.18 13.71 1.96
C SER A 285 4.73 12.27 2.25
N ILE A 286 5.70 11.34 2.26
CA ILE A 286 5.48 9.96 2.73
C ILE A 286 5.10 9.97 4.21
N VAL A 287 5.67 10.87 5.03
CA VAL A 287 5.32 10.98 6.45
C VAL A 287 3.83 11.26 6.67
N GLU A 288 3.26 12.23 5.95
CA GLU A 288 1.82 12.52 5.99
C GLU A 288 0.97 11.33 5.55
N PHE A 289 1.40 10.65 4.48
CA PHE A 289 0.73 9.44 4.01
C PHE A 289 0.71 8.36 5.09
N LEU A 290 1.81 8.11 5.80
CA LEU A 290 1.87 7.13 6.88
C LEU A 290 0.91 7.49 8.03
N ASP A 291 0.91 8.74 8.45
CA ASP A 291 0.01 9.19 9.52
C ASP A 291 -1.46 9.02 9.10
N TRP A 292 -1.84 9.36 7.86
CA TRP A 292 -3.20 9.13 7.34
C TRP A 292 -3.54 7.63 7.22
N TYR A 293 -2.66 6.83 6.62
CA TYR A 293 -2.93 5.43 6.29
C TYR A 293 -3.09 4.57 7.55
N SER A 294 -2.33 4.85 8.61
CA SER A 294 -2.47 4.17 9.91
C SER A 294 -3.69 4.63 10.73
N SER A 295 -4.34 5.72 10.33
CA SER A 295 -5.55 6.28 10.98
C SER A 295 -6.85 5.72 10.41
N TRP A 296 -6.81 4.68 9.58
CA TRP A 296 -7.97 4.13 8.87
C TRP A 296 -9.17 3.80 9.77
N LEU A 297 -8.93 3.36 11.02
CA LEU A 297 -9.98 3.00 11.96
C LEU A 297 -10.84 4.20 12.36
N GLU A 298 -10.25 5.40 12.43
CA GLU A 298 -10.94 6.66 12.77
C GLU A 298 -11.91 7.11 11.67
N HIS A 299 -11.73 6.59 10.46
CA HIS A 299 -12.49 6.94 9.28
C HIS A 299 -13.42 5.84 8.79
N LEU A 300 -13.47 4.74 9.54
CA LEU A 300 -14.18 3.53 9.15
C LEU A 300 -15.69 3.70 9.31
N ASP A 301 -16.42 3.49 8.23
CA ASP A 301 -17.88 3.35 8.26
C ASP A 301 -18.24 1.88 8.47
N MET A 302 -18.56 1.53 9.72
CA MET A 302 -18.86 0.15 10.09
C MET A 302 -20.12 -0.40 9.44
N ASP A 303 -21.11 0.43 9.14
CA ASP A 303 -22.34 -0.03 8.51
C ASP A 303 -22.07 -0.43 7.06
N LYS A 304 -21.24 0.34 6.37
CA LYS A 304 -20.74 -0.01 5.03
C LYS A 304 -19.92 -1.30 5.02
N ILE A 305 -19.04 -1.50 6.00
CA ILE A 305 -18.28 -2.76 6.10
C ILE A 305 -19.21 -3.97 6.27
N ARG A 306 -20.22 -3.87 7.15
CA ARG A 306 -21.19 -4.95 7.37
C ARG A 306 -22.00 -5.25 6.10
N GLU A 307 -22.42 -4.23 5.37
CA GLU A 307 -23.09 -4.36 4.09
C GLU A 307 -22.19 -5.09 3.06
N ASP A 308 -20.95 -4.63 2.92
CA ASP A 308 -19.99 -5.20 1.97
C ASP A 308 -19.62 -6.66 2.31
N VAL A 309 -19.48 -6.99 3.59
CA VAL A 309 -19.29 -8.37 4.07
C VAL A 309 -20.52 -9.22 3.77
N HIS A 310 -21.73 -8.73 4.06
CA HIS A 310 -22.95 -9.48 3.82
C HIS A 310 -23.15 -9.82 2.34
N LEU A 311 -22.90 -8.86 1.45
CA LEU A 311 -23.02 -9.05 0.00
C LEU A 311 -22.03 -10.07 -0.56
N ASN A 312 -20.86 -10.25 0.06
CA ASN A 312 -19.85 -11.21 -0.40
C ASN A 312 -19.99 -12.60 0.23
N CYS A 313 -20.70 -12.71 1.36
CA CYS A 313 -20.85 -13.95 2.13
C CYS A 313 -22.29 -14.48 2.16
N SER A 314 -23.22 -13.94 1.38
CA SER A 314 -24.58 -14.49 1.25
C SER A 314 -24.60 -15.69 0.30
N ASP A 315 -25.05 -16.85 0.81
CA ASP A 315 -25.20 -18.12 0.10
C ASP A 315 -26.20 -18.14 -1.08
N GLU A 316 -26.74 -16.99 -1.51
CA GLU A 316 -27.64 -16.90 -2.66
C GLU A 316 -26.88 -16.89 -4.00
N TRP A 317 -25.91 -17.80 -4.15
CA TRP A 317 -25.37 -18.15 -5.45
C TRP A 317 -25.99 -19.47 -5.89
N ASP A 318 -27.11 -19.36 -6.61
CA ASP A 318 -27.60 -20.43 -7.49
C ASP A 318 -26.89 -20.19 -8.83
N PRO A 319 -25.85 -20.95 -9.20
CA PRO A 319 -25.31 -20.84 -10.54
C PRO A 319 -26.40 -21.32 -11.49
N ALA A 320 -27.07 -20.38 -12.15
CA ALA A 320 -27.81 -20.71 -13.36
C ALA A 320 -26.86 -21.54 -14.24
N PRO A 321 -27.27 -22.75 -14.69
CA PRO A 321 -26.41 -23.59 -15.50
C PRO A 321 -25.96 -22.79 -16.73
N LEU A 322 -24.65 -22.61 -16.86
CA LEU A 322 -24.05 -22.15 -18.12
C LEU A 322 -24.29 -23.26 -19.14
N ASP A 323 -25.40 -23.14 -19.84
CA ASP A 323 -25.75 -23.95 -21.00
C ASP A 323 -24.75 -23.59 -22.12
N TRP A 324 -23.64 -24.33 -22.16
CA TRP A 324 -22.79 -24.37 -23.34
C TRP A 324 -23.51 -25.23 -24.39
N ALA A 325 -24.47 -24.62 -25.07
CA ALA A 325 -25.10 -25.19 -26.25
C ALA A 325 -25.05 -24.19 -27.40
N ASP A 326 -24.18 -24.50 -28.37
CA ASP A 326 -24.22 -24.15 -29.79
C ASP A 326 -24.52 -22.70 -30.20
N THR A 327 -23.48 -21.96 -30.63
CA THR A 327 -23.35 -21.45 -32.01
C THR A 327 -21.96 -20.94 -32.34
#